data_AF-A0A8T6UBP4-F1
#
_entry.id   AF-A0A8T6UBP4-F1
#
_cell.length_a   1.000
_cell.length_b   1.000
_cell.length_c   1.000
_cell.angle_alpha   90.00
_cell.angle_beta   90.00
_cell.angle_gamma   90.00
#
_symmetry.space_group_name_H-M   'P 1'
#
loop_
_entity.id
_entity.type
_entity.pdbx_description
1 polymer ?
#
loop_
_entity_poly.entity_id
_entity_poly.type
_entity_poly.pdbx_seq_one_letter_code
_entity_poly.pdbx_strand_id
1 'polypeptide(L)'
;MLRHILPNIIPVAFASMVLAVPSAILFESSLSFLGFGDPRVPTWGKMLQHAFGFGGFVDLAWWWIIPPGLAIIGICLAFVFVGFAFDEIVNPRLRRRR
;
A
#
# COMPACT_ATOMS: atom_id res chain seq x y z
N MET A 1 25.29 -2.28 -20.34
CA MET A 1 23.83 -2.19 -20.07
C MET A 1 23.49 -1.35 -18.84
N LEU A 2 24.01 -1.68 -17.64
CA LEU A 2 23.71 -0.97 -16.38
C LEU A 2 24.04 0.54 -16.39
N ARG A 3 25.00 0.98 -17.20
CA ARG A 3 25.45 2.39 -17.25
C ARG A 3 24.65 3.29 -18.19
N HIS A 4 23.82 2.72 -19.08
CA HIS A 4 23.11 3.48 -20.12
C HIS A 4 21.61 3.19 -20.15
N ILE A 5 21.21 1.94 -19.92
CA ILE A 5 19.79 1.55 -19.95
C ILE A 5 19.15 1.81 -18.58
N LEU A 6 19.85 1.44 -17.50
CA LEU A 6 19.35 1.56 -16.13
C LEU A 6 18.92 2.99 -15.75
N PRO A 7 19.74 4.05 -15.92
CA PRO A 7 19.33 5.41 -15.55
C PRO A 7 18.12 5.93 -16.34
N ASN A 8 17.85 5.39 -17.53
CA ASN A 8 16.71 5.81 -18.35
C ASN A 8 15.41 5.05 -18.00
N ILE A 9 15.52 3.82 -17.49
CA ILE A 9 14.37 2.99 -17.09
C ILE A 9 14.00 3.20 -15.62
N ILE A 10 14.95 3.53 -14.75
CA ILE A 10 14.72 3.76 -13.31
C ILE A 10 13.54 4.71 -13.05
N PRO A 11 13.41 5.89 -13.71
CA PRO A 11 12.30 6.81 -13.42
C PRO A 11 10.93 6.21 -13.77
N VAL A 12 10.84 5.49 -14.88
CA VAL A 12 9.59 4.85 -15.36
C VAL A 12 9.23 3.64 -14.51
N ALA A 13 10.23 2.82 -14.16
CA ALA A 13 10.06 1.67 -13.29
C ALA A 13 9.64 2.11 -11.88
N PHE A 14 10.24 3.17 -11.35
CA PHE A 14 9.88 3.74 -10.06
C PHE A 14 8.46 4.28 -10.08
N ALA A 15 8.08 5.07 -11.08
CA ALA A 15 6.69 5.55 -11.22
C ALA A 15 5.68 4.38 -11.24
N SER A 16 5.99 3.31 -11.97
CA SER A 16 5.15 2.11 -12.02
C SER A 16 5.08 1.38 -10.67
N MET A 17 6.22 1.28 -9.95
CA MET A 17 6.26 0.71 -8.61
C MET A 17 5.39 1.51 -7.64
N VAL A 18 5.46 2.84 -7.65
CA VAL A 18 4.69 3.63 -6.68
C VAL A 18 3.18 3.49 -6.89
N LEU A 19 2.73 3.24 -8.12
CA LEU A 19 1.33 2.93 -8.42
C LEU A 19 0.95 1.49 -8.07
N ALA A 20 1.87 0.54 -8.17
CA ALA A 20 1.63 -0.88 -7.91
C ALA A 20 1.74 -1.27 -6.42
N VAL A 21 2.54 -0.56 -5.62
CA VAL A 21 2.74 -0.89 -4.20
C VAL A 21 1.45 -0.80 -3.38
N PRO A 22 0.60 0.25 -3.49
CA PRO A 22 -0.65 0.32 -2.74
C PRO A 22 -1.59 -0.85 -3.04
N SER A 23 -1.72 -1.26 -4.30
CA SER A 23 -2.56 -2.40 -4.67
C SER A 23 -2.01 -3.71 -4.13
N ALA A 24 -0.69 -3.90 -4.15
CA ALA A 24 -0.05 -5.06 -3.54
C ALA A 24 -0.26 -5.14 -2.02
N ILE A 25 -0.17 -4.01 -1.30
CA ILE A 25 -0.44 -3.93 0.15
C ILE A 25 -1.89 -4.33 0.43
N LEU A 26 -2.84 -3.77 -0.32
CA LEU A 26 -4.26 -4.13 -0.17
C LEU A 26 -4.50 -5.61 -0.45
N PHE A 27 -3.81 -6.18 -1.44
CA PHE A 27 -3.92 -7.60 -1.78
C PHE A 27 -3.38 -8.50 -0.66
N GLU A 28 -2.20 -8.20 -0.12
CA GLU A 28 -1.61 -8.91 1.02
C GLU A 28 -2.52 -8.81 2.25
N SER A 29 -3.00 -7.60 2.57
CA SER A 29 -3.89 -7.40 3.72
C SER A 29 -5.22 -8.12 3.55
N SER A 30 -5.75 -8.20 2.33
CA SER A 30 -6.97 -8.96 2.01
C SER A 30 -6.74 -10.48 2.13
N LEU A 31 -5.63 -11.00 1.62
CA LEU A 31 -5.26 -12.40 1.76
C LEU A 31 -5.05 -12.78 3.24
N SER A 32 -4.38 -11.91 3.98
CA SER A 32 -4.16 -12.10 5.41
C SER A 32 -5.47 -12.05 6.20
N PHE A 33 -6.40 -11.17 5.81
CA PHE A 33 -7.76 -11.14 6.35
C PHE A 33 -8.53 -12.44 6.08
N LEU A 34 -8.39 -13.01 4.88
CA LEU A 34 -8.99 -14.29 4.51
C LEU A 34 -8.29 -15.50 5.17
N GLY A 35 -7.15 -15.31 5.83
CA GLY A 35 -6.40 -16.38 6.52
C GLY A 35 -5.35 -17.08 5.68
N PHE A 36 -5.01 -16.55 4.51
CA PHE A 36 -3.94 -17.08 3.64
C PHE A 36 -2.54 -16.52 3.97
N GLY A 37 -2.42 -15.66 4.98
CA GLY A 37 -1.14 -15.14 5.46
C GLY A 37 -0.42 -16.08 6.43
N ASP A 38 0.86 -15.83 6.70
CA ASP A 38 1.63 -16.60 7.69
C ASP A 38 1.01 -16.44 9.10
N PRO A 39 0.59 -17.54 9.77
CA PRO A 39 0.01 -17.48 11.10
C PRO A 39 0.97 -16.97 12.19
N ARG A 40 2.28 -16.98 11.95
CA ARG A 40 3.29 -16.58 12.93
C ARG A 40 3.60 -15.09 12.90
N VAL A 41 3.26 -14.42 11.80
CA VAL A 41 3.56 -12.99 11.61
C VAL A 41 2.32 -12.16 11.96
N PRO A 42 2.42 -11.21 12.92
CA PRO A 42 1.35 -10.28 13.18
C PRO A 42 1.27 -9.24 12.05
N THR A 43 0.22 -9.31 11.23
CA THR A 43 -0.09 -8.33 10.18
C THR A 43 -1.37 -7.56 10.52
N TRP A 44 -1.57 -6.38 9.94
CA TRP A 44 -2.81 -5.62 10.13
C TRP A 44 -4.03 -6.30 9.52
N GLY A 45 -3.90 -6.98 8.38
CA GLY A 45 -4.96 -7.80 7.79
C GLY A 45 -5.42 -8.92 8.71
N LYS A 46 -4.48 -9.55 9.43
CA LYS A 46 -4.78 -10.57 10.43
C LYS A 46 -5.42 -9.99 11.70
N MET A 47 -5.02 -8.80 12.14
CA MET A 47 -5.71 -8.11 13.24
C MET A 47 -7.18 -7.86 12.90
N LEU A 48 -7.47 -7.47 11.66
CA LEU A 48 -8.84 -7.34 11.15
C LEU A 48 -9.56 -8.69 11.11
N GLN A 49 -8.89 -9.77 10.69
CA GLN A 49 -9.47 -11.12 10.70
C GLN A 49 -9.88 -11.54 12.11
N HIS A 50 -9.01 -11.34 13.09
CA HIS A 50 -9.29 -11.66 14.49
C HIS A 50 -10.45 -10.83 15.03
N ALA A 51 -10.48 -9.53 14.74
CA ALA A 51 -11.59 -8.66 15.13
C ALA A 51 -12.93 -9.12 14.51
N PHE A 52 -12.91 -9.66 13.29
CA PHE A 52 -14.11 -10.18 12.61
C PHE A 52 -14.54 -11.54 13.17
N GLY A 53 -13.61 -12.46 13.39
CA GLY A 53 -13.90 -13.84 13.80
C GLY A 53 -14.17 -14.05 15.28
N PHE A 54 -13.59 -13.24 16.17
CA PHE A 54 -13.73 -13.39 17.63
C PHE A 54 -14.82 -12.49 18.23
N GLY A 55 -15.74 -11.96 17.42
CA GLY A 55 -16.86 -11.19 17.92
C GLY A 55 -16.55 -9.72 18.22
N GLY A 56 -15.50 -9.12 17.65
CA GLY A 56 -15.21 -7.68 17.82
C GLY A 56 -16.32 -6.76 17.29
N PHE A 57 -17.14 -7.24 16.33
CA PHE A 57 -18.39 -6.57 15.93
C PHE A 57 -19.55 -6.78 16.92
N VAL A 58 -19.55 -7.89 17.65
CA VAL A 58 -20.61 -8.30 18.58
C VAL A 58 -20.40 -7.67 19.97
N ASP A 59 -19.14 -7.52 20.41
CA ASP A 59 -18.74 -6.90 21.68
C ASP A 59 -18.52 -5.37 21.59
N LEU A 60 -18.93 -4.73 20.49
CA LEU A 60 -18.74 -3.29 20.27
C LEU A 60 -17.26 -2.84 20.33
N ALA A 61 -16.31 -3.72 20.00
CA ALA A 61 -14.87 -3.48 20.11
C ALA A 61 -14.30 -2.71 18.91
N TRP A 62 -14.90 -1.57 18.55
CA TRP A 62 -14.49 -0.72 17.43
C TRP A 62 -13.02 -0.31 17.50
N TRP A 63 -12.48 -0.19 18.72
CA TRP A 63 -11.07 0.10 19.01
C TRP A 63 -10.08 -0.94 18.47
N TRP A 64 -10.51 -2.16 18.15
CA TRP A 64 -9.64 -3.18 17.54
C TRP A 64 -9.68 -3.16 16.01
N ILE A 65 -10.70 -2.54 15.40
CA ILE A 65 -10.92 -2.51 13.95
C ILE A 65 -10.37 -1.22 13.34
N ILE A 66 -10.65 -0.08 13.99
CA ILE A 66 -10.32 1.24 13.45
C ILE A 66 -8.80 1.45 13.32
N PRO A 67 -7.94 1.12 14.31
CA PRO A 67 -6.50 1.35 14.19
C PRO A 67 -5.82 0.61 13.02
N PRO A 68 -6.00 -0.72 12.83
CA PRO A 68 -5.36 -1.40 11.70
C PRO A 68 -5.93 -0.94 10.35
N GLY A 69 -7.22 -0.62 10.27
CA GLY A 69 -7.83 -0.05 9.06
C GLY A 69 -7.24 1.31 8.69
N LEU A 70 -7.13 2.23 9.65
CA LEU A 70 -6.51 3.54 9.44
C LEU A 70 -5.02 3.44 9.11
N ALA A 71 -4.29 2.49 9.71
CA ALA A 71 -2.88 2.27 9.41
C ALA A 71 -2.67 1.84 7.95
N ILE A 72 -3.47 0.88 7.46
CA ILE A 72 -3.41 0.43 6.05
C ILE A 72 -3.74 1.59 5.11
N ILE A 73 -4.84 2.32 5.37
CA ILE A 73 -5.25 3.46 4.54
C ILE A 73 -4.17 4.54 4.54
N GLY A 74 -3.61 4.88 5.70
CA GLY A 74 -2.59 5.90 5.85
C GLY A 74 -1.32 5.57 5.07
N ILE A 75 -0.88 4.30 5.11
CA ILE A 75 0.32 3.88 4.37
C ILE A 75 0.05 3.86 2.86
N CYS A 76 -1.11 3.36 2.43
CA CYS A 76 -1.50 3.39 1.02
C CYS A 76 -1.55 4.83 0.50
N LEU A 77 -2.14 5.75 1.26
CA LEU A 77 -2.24 7.16 0.90
C LEU A 77 -0.86 7.84 0.85
N ALA A 78 0.02 7.54 1.81
CA ALA A 78 1.39 8.03 1.80
C ALA A 78 2.15 7.58 0.55
N PHE A 79 2.04 6.31 0.17
CA PHE A 79 2.65 5.80 -1.07
C PHE A 79 2.05 6.45 -2.31
N VAL A 80 0.72 6.61 -2.37
CA VAL A 80 0.06 7.30 -3.49
C VAL A 80 0.54 8.75 -3.62
N PHE A 81 0.67 9.50 -2.52
CA PHE A 81 1.20 10.87 -2.56
C PHE A 81 2.66 10.94 -2.98
N VAL A 82 3.50 9.99 -2.52
CA VAL A 82 4.88 9.86 -3.02
C VAL A 82 4.86 9.63 -4.53
N GLY A 83 3.90 8.85 -5.04
CA GLY A 83 3.74 8.57 -6.47
C GLY A 83 3.43 9.81 -7.27
N PHE A 84 2.48 10.61 -6.80
CA PHE A 84 2.12 11.87 -7.43
C PHE A 84 3.29 12.87 -7.41
N ALA A 85 3.96 13.03 -6.27
CA ALA A 85 5.13 13.91 -6.17
C ALA A 85 6.27 13.46 -7.10
N PHE A 86 6.49 12.15 -7.22
CA PHE A 86 7.53 11.61 -8.09
C PHE A 86 7.15 11.73 -9.57
N ASP A 87 5.90 11.51 -9.94
CA ASP A 87 5.40 11.71 -11.30
C ASP A 87 5.58 13.17 -11.76
N GLU A 88 5.34 14.14 -10.87
CA GLU A 88 5.57 15.56 -11.15
C GLU A 88 7.06 15.86 -11.41
N ILE A 89 7.98 15.24 -10.66
CA ILE A 89 9.43 15.44 -10.81
C ILE A 89 9.96 14.74 -12.08
N VAL A 90 9.45 13.54 -12.38
CA VAL A 90 9.93 12.69 -13.48
C VAL A 90 9.30 13.05 -14.82
N ASN A 91 8.17 13.76 -14.84
CA ASN A 91 7.45 14.08 -16.07
C ASN A 91 7.76 15.52 -16.57
N PRO A 92 8.86 15.76 -17.30
CA PRO A 92 9.18 17.07 -17.86
C PRO A 92 8.19 17.53 -18.95
N ARG A 93 7.23 16.69 -19.36
CA ARG A 93 6.24 17.04 -20.38
C ARG A 93 5.14 17.97 -19.87
N LEU A 94 4.91 18.04 -18.55
CA LEU A 94 4.01 19.03 -17.94
C LEU A 94 4.63 20.44 -17.90
N ARG A 95 5.96 20.55 -17.95
CA ARG A 95 6.68 21.84 -17.93
C ARG A 95 6.67 22.58 -19.28
N ARG A 96 6.22 21.96 -20.37
CA ARG A 96 6.25 22.56 -21.73
C ARG A 96 4.92 23.17 -22.18
N ARG A 97 3.90 23.20 -21.31
CA ARG A 97 2.58 23.81 -21.59
C ARG A 97 2.20 24.89 -20.57
N ARG A 98 3.17 25.67 -20.11
CA ARG A 98 2.95 27.00 -19.53
C ARG A 98 3.84 28.00 -20.24
#